data_AF-A0A4R0Z844-F1
#
_entry.id   AF-A0A4R0Z844-F1
#
_cell.length_a   1.000
_cell.length_b   1.000
_cell.length_c   1.000
_cell.angle_alpha   90.00
_cell.angle_beta   90.00
_cell.angle_gamma   90.00
#
_symmetry.space_group_name_H-M   'P 1'
#
loop_
_entity.id
_entity.type
_entity.pdbx_description
1 polymer ?
#
loop_
_entity_poly.entity_id
_entity_poly.type
_entity_poly.pdbx_seq_one_letter_code
_entity_poly.pdbx_strand_id
1 'polypeptide(L)'
;MTTKRKPKWVYRLRRGLLFIPAIALTIYAWPHEPAKDGIDDAFAQTEETHDEGSYTIEARQPVQEDEAVRYAYDVVVHGQPDVEMLQSISQDVIDEVTARDTFQAALIRFYDHEAYVGTASPLGEAVFSPEGDWSLADQVDPGAYEDMTFGWQLKEKEWDTQLSDKEARVWHAWNRVYEAEQSDDPDLKAKVTRTISTKYDLNPETVQQIVLKQNVWAAL
;
A
#
# COMPACT_ATOMS: atom_id res chain seq x y z
N MET A 1 20.00 26.92 -49.37
CA MET A 1 21.34 26.33 -49.60
C MET A 1 22.38 27.24 -48.99
N THR A 2 22.99 26.85 -47.86
CA THR A 2 24.41 27.02 -47.52
C THR A 2 24.65 26.40 -46.14
N THR A 3 25.73 25.66 -46.06
CA THR A 3 26.07 24.61 -45.10
C THR A 3 26.92 25.07 -43.91
N LYS A 4 26.71 24.40 -42.76
CA LYS A 4 27.69 23.90 -41.76
C LYS A 4 28.74 24.88 -41.17
N ARG A 5 28.79 24.94 -39.83
CA ARG A 5 29.74 24.15 -38.98
C ARG A 5 29.63 24.52 -37.50
N LYS A 6 29.53 23.49 -36.64
CA LYS A 6 29.81 23.53 -35.19
C LYS A 6 31.33 23.53 -34.96
N PRO A 7 31.84 24.07 -33.85
CA PRO A 7 33.09 23.63 -33.26
C PRO A 7 32.84 22.77 -32.01
N LYS A 8 33.47 21.59 -32.03
CA LYS A 8 33.65 20.66 -30.90
C LYS A 8 34.81 21.17 -30.05
N TRP A 9 34.66 21.19 -28.73
CA TRP A 9 35.80 21.35 -27.81
C TRP A 9 35.96 20.04 -27.03
N VAL A 10 37.08 19.37 -27.27
CA VAL A 10 37.42 18.07 -26.69
C VAL A 10 38.92 18.04 -26.38
N TYR A 11 39.22 17.66 -25.13
CA TYR A 11 40.48 17.22 -24.52
C TYR A 11 41.69 18.17 -24.44
N ARG A 12 42.19 18.41 -23.22
CA ARG A 12 43.31 17.65 -22.61
C ARG A 12 43.84 18.34 -21.33
N LEU A 13 43.96 17.58 -20.23
CA LEU A 13 45.19 17.28 -19.46
C LEU A 13 44.76 16.36 -18.30
N ARG A 14 45.09 15.06 -18.26
CA ARG A 14 46.34 14.42 -17.76
C ARG A 14 46.82 15.00 -16.42
N ARG A 15 47.31 14.25 -15.43
CA ARG A 15 47.46 12.81 -15.11
C ARG A 15 48.31 12.83 -13.83
N GLY A 16 47.90 12.15 -12.77
CA GLY A 16 48.75 11.73 -11.65
C GLY A 16 47.94 10.66 -10.88
N LEU A 17 48.34 9.40 -10.81
CA LEU A 17 49.71 9.01 -10.47
C LEU A 17 49.85 8.44 -9.06
N LEU A 18 49.06 7.43 -8.66
CA LEU A 18 49.48 6.31 -7.78
C LEU A 18 49.79 6.65 -6.28
N PHE A 19 49.72 5.79 -5.26
CA PHE A 19 49.60 4.33 -5.09
C PHE A 19 49.49 4.00 -3.56
N ILE A 20 49.01 2.78 -3.22
CA ILE A 20 49.36 1.91 -2.03
C ILE A 20 48.47 2.04 -0.76
N PRO A 21 48.11 0.94 -0.05
CA PRO A 21 47.59 -0.37 -0.47
C PRO A 21 46.45 -0.87 0.48
N ALA A 22 45.99 -2.11 0.26
CA ALA A 22 45.05 -2.84 1.10
C ALA A 22 45.60 -3.19 2.51
N ILE A 23 44.71 -3.21 3.51
CA ILE A 23 44.86 -4.02 4.74
C ILE A 23 43.59 -4.83 4.91
N ALA A 24 43.73 -6.13 4.68
CA ALA A 24 42.80 -7.15 5.14
C ALA A 24 43.15 -7.48 6.60
N LEU A 25 42.16 -7.45 7.49
CA LEU A 25 42.20 -8.16 8.77
C LEU A 25 40.85 -8.82 8.99
N THR A 26 40.77 -10.08 8.58
CA THR A 26 39.82 -11.06 9.09
C THR A 26 40.24 -11.44 10.50
N ILE A 27 39.41 -11.17 11.50
CA ILE A 27 39.49 -11.85 12.80
C ILE A 27 38.22 -12.66 12.96
N TYR A 28 38.41 -13.97 12.82
CA TYR A 28 37.49 -15.03 13.12
C TYR A 28 37.63 -15.35 14.62
N ALA A 29 36.58 -15.16 15.42
CA ALA A 29 36.51 -15.73 16.77
C ALA A 29 35.05 -15.77 17.29
N TRP A 30 34.48 -16.97 17.27
CA TRP A 30 33.36 -17.46 18.08
C TRP A 30 33.73 -18.93 18.43
N PRO A 31 33.33 -19.58 19.55
CA PRO A 31 32.38 -19.20 20.61
C PRO A 31 33.02 -19.10 22.00
N HIS A 32 32.36 -18.41 22.93
CA HIS A 32 32.21 -18.90 24.31
C HIS A 32 31.08 -18.12 25.03
N GLU A 33 30.00 -18.82 25.33
CA GLU A 33 29.17 -18.58 26.52
C GLU A 33 29.48 -19.69 27.55
N PRO A 34 29.09 -19.60 28.84
CA PRO A 34 28.23 -18.57 29.47
C PRO A 34 28.80 -17.99 30.79
N ALA A 35 28.33 -16.80 31.18
CA ALA A 35 28.22 -16.44 32.58
C ALA A 35 27.04 -15.47 32.78
N LYS A 36 26.04 -15.97 33.50
CA LYS A 36 24.96 -15.19 34.11
C LYS A 36 25.58 -14.18 35.08
N ASP A 37 25.14 -12.94 35.03
CA ASP A 37 24.74 -12.17 36.22
C ASP A 37 23.85 -11.02 35.77
N GLY A 38 22.71 -10.88 36.45
CA GLY A 38 21.54 -10.14 35.97
C GLY A 38 21.64 -8.63 36.14
N ILE A 39 20.96 -7.93 35.24
CA ILE A 39 20.33 -6.64 35.47
C ILE A 39 19.01 -6.66 34.70
N ASP A 40 17.92 -6.88 35.44
CA ASP A 40 16.58 -6.50 35.01
C ASP A 40 16.54 -4.97 34.95
N ASP A 41 16.44 -4.41 33.74
CA ASP A 41 15.48 -3.35 33.43
C ASP A 41 15.52 -3.12 31.92
N ALA A 42 14.70 -3.93 31.24
CA ALA A 42 14.39 -3.81 29.83
C ALA A 42 13.49 -2.57 29.61
N PHE A 43 14.11 -1.40 29.48
CA PHE A 43 13.58 -0.35 28.60
C PHE A 43 14.29 -0.48 27.26
N ALA A 44 13.99 -1.56 26.54
CA ALA A 44 14.16 -1.55 25.10
C ALA A 44 13.08 -0.60 24.57
N GLN A 45 13.48 0.65 24.35
CA GLN A 45 12.83 1.50 23.37
C GLN A 45 12.78 0.67 22.10
N THR A 46 11.59 0.21 21.74
CA THR A 46 11.29 -0.21 20.37
C THR A 46 11.59 1.03 19.54
N GLU A 47 12.77 1.05 18.90
CA GLU A 47 12.98 1.95 17.78
C GLU A 47 11.90 1.56 16.77
N GLU A 48 10.90 2.42 16.61
CA GLU A 48 9.99 2.41 15.48
C GLU A 48 10.89 2.52 14.25
N THR A 49 11.22 1.38 13.67
CA THR A 49 11.73 1.31 12.33
C THR A 49 10.58 1.75 11.44
N HIS A 50 10.49 3.05 11.17
CA HIS A 50 9.81 3.56 9.99
C HIS A 50 10.48 2.89 8.79
N ASP A 51 9.91 1.77 8.37
CA ASP A 51 10.38 1.00 7.23
C ASP A 51 9.91 1.76 5.98
N GLU A 52 10.75 2.67 5.49
CA GLU A 52 10.55 3.35 4.20
C GLU A 52 10.29 2.28 3.12
N GLY A 53 9.01 2.06 2.79
CA GLY A 53 8.60 1.09 1.78
C GLY A 53 7.57 0.03 2.23
N SER A 54 7.02 0.10 3.44
CA SER A 54 5.94 -0.81 3.87
C SER A 54 4.59 -0.51 3.21
N TYR A 55 4.35 0.73 2.78
CA TYR A 55 3.11 1.13 2.11
C TYR A 55 3.32 2.25 1.08
N THR A 56 2.26 2.56 0.33
CA THR A 56 2.20 3.69 -0.60
C THR A 56 0.79 4.27 -0.62
N ILE A 57 0.67 5.60 -0.48
CA ILE A 57 -0.61 6.30 -0.63
C ILE A 57 -0.86 6.54 -2.13
N GLU A 58 -1.73 5.73 -2.73
CA GLU A 58 -2.03 5.76 -4.17
C GLU A 58 -3.03 6.85 -4.55
N ALA A 59 -4.01 7.10 -3.68
CA ALA A 59 -5.04 8.10 -3.94
C ALA A 59 -5.37 8.93 -2.70
N ARG A 60 -5.72 10.19 -2.96
CA ARG A 60 -6.28 11.14 -2.00
C ARG A 60 -7.53 11.75 -2.61
N GLN A 61 -8.67 11.55 -1.97
CA GLN A 61 -9.97 11.97 -2.47
C GLN A 61 -10.67 12.86 -1.44
N PRO A 62 -10.93 14.14 -1.75
CA PRO A 62 -11.80 14.95 -0.90
C PRO A 62 -13.23 14.40 -0.99
N VAL A 63 -13.86 14.21 0.17
CA VAL A 63 -15.26 13.80 0.28
C VAL A 63 -16.04 15.00 0.80
N GLN A 64 -16.83 15.61 -0.09
CA GLN A 64 -17.74 16.70 0.28
C GLN A 64 -19.09 16.10 0.62
N GLU A 65 -19.26 15.77 1.89
CA GLU A 65 -20.54 15.47 2.51
C GLU A 65 -20.75 16.55 3.57
N ASP A 66 -21.81 17.34 3.44
CA ASP A 66 -22.13 18.44 4.35
C ASP A 66 -21.05 19.53 4.43
N GLU A 67 -21.01 20.28 5.54
CA GLU A 67 -20.05 21.36 5.77
C GLU A 67 -18.68 20.84 6.27
N ALA A 68 -18.57 19.54 6.59
CA ALA A 68 -17.36 18.96 7.15
C ALA A 68 -16.33 18.55 6.08
N VAL A 69 -15.05 18.86 6.32
CA VAL A 69 -13.94 18.53 5.44
C VAL A 69 -13.46 17.11 5.72
N ARG A 70 -13.66 16.21 4.77
CA ARG A 70 -13.25 14.81 4.89
C ARG A 70 -12.36 14.37 3.73
N TYR A 71 -11.49 13.40 4.00
CA TYR A 71 -10.64 12.76 2.99
C TYR A 71 -10.74 11.24 3.04
N ALA A 72 -10.69 10.61 1.88
CA ALA A 72 -10.40 9.19 1.74
C ALA A 72 -9.00 9.00 1.13
N TYR A 73 -8.22 8.10 1.70
CA TYR A 73 -6.89 7.72 1.27
C TYR A 73 -6.88 6.25 0.91
N ASP A 74 -6.54 5.93 -0.33
CA ASP A 74 -6.32 4.56 -0.76
C ASP A 74 -4.84 4.23 -0.60
N VAL A 75 -4.55 3.27 0.28
CA VAL A 75 -3.19 2.89 0.67
C VAL A 75 -2.91 1.47 0.24
N VAL A 76 -1.88 1.28 -0.58
CA VAL A 76 -1.37 -0.04 -0.96
C VAL A 76 -0.30 -0.44 0.05
N VAL A 77 -0.51 -1.56 0.71
CA VAL A 77 0.43 -2.14 1.68
C VAL A 77 1.22 -3.25 1.00
N HIS A 78 2.53 -3.24 1.22
CA HIS A 78 3.44 -4.20 0.61
C HIS A 78 3.68 -5.38 1.56
N GLY A 79 3.71 -6.60 1.01
CA GLY A 79 3.93 -7.81 1.80
C GLY A 79 2.63 -8.44 2.32
N GLN A 80 2.70 -9.03 3.51
CA GLN A 80 1.63 -9.80 4.14
C GLN A 80 1.37 -9.25 5.55
N PRO A 81 0.82 -8.03 5.68
CA PRO A 81 0.62 -7.38 6.97
C PRO A 81 -0.40 -8.14 7.83
N ASP A 82 -0.14 -8.23 9.13
CA ASP A 82 -1.17 -8.60 10.10
C ASP A 82 -1.97 -7.36 10.55
N VAL A 83 -2.98 -7.57 11.40
CA VAL A 83 -3.82 -6.48 11.91
C VAL A 83 -3.01 -5.43 12.68
N GLU A 84 -2.02 -5.83 13.48
CA GLU A 84 -1.19 -4.90 14.26
C GLU A 84 -0.36 -4.00 13.34
N MET A 85 0.21 -4.57 12.28
CA MET A 85 0.94 -3.82 11.27
C MET A 85 0.02 -2.84 10.52
N LEU A 86 -1.21 -3.22 10.19
CA LEU A 86 -2.19 -2.29 9.57
C LEU A 86 -2.58 -1.14 10.51
N GLN A 87 -2.67 -1.38 11.82
CA GLN A 87 -2.88 -0.30 12.80
C GLN A 87 -1.69 0.65 12.86
N SER A 88 -0.46 0.13 12.88
CA SER A 88 0.75 0.94 12.83
C SER A 88 0.81 1.78 11.55
N ILE A 89 0.53 1.18 10.40
CA ILE A 89 0.47 1.91 9.12
C ILE A 89 -0.61 2.98 9.14
N SER A 90 -1.76 2.74 9.80
CA SER A 90 -2.81 3.76 9.92
C SER A 90 -2.32 5.01 10.68
N GLN A 91 -1.51 4.82 11.73
CA GLN A 91 -0.88 5.92 12.47
C GLN A 91 0.11 6.67 11.58
N ASP A 92 1.02 5.95 10.92
CA ASP A 92 2.02 6.55 10.02
C ASP A 92 1.37 7.38 8.91
N VAL A 93 0.30 6.84 8.30
CA VAL A 93 -0.46 7.54 7.26
C VAL A 93 -1.08 8.81 7.81
N ILE A 94 -1.71 8.78 9.00
CA ILE A 94 -2.29 9.98 9.61
C ILE A 94 -1.22 11.02 9.93
N ASP A 95 -0.07 10.62 10.46
CA ASP A 95 1.03 11.53 10.73
C ASP A 95 1.55 12.19 9.44
N GLU A 96 1.62 11.44 8.33
CA GLU A 96 1.97 12.00 7.02
C GLU A 96 0.91 12.98 6.51
N VAL A 97 -0.38 12.60 6.57
CA VAL A 97 -1.45 13.41 5.95
C VAL A 97 -1.81 14.64 6.76
N THR A 98 -1.70 14.59 8.09
CA THR A 98 -1.96 15.75 8.96
C THR A 98 -0.94 16.86 8.78
N ALA A 99 0.28 16.53 8.33
CA ALA A 99 1.30 17.53 7.98
C ALA A 99 0.95 18.36 6.74
N ARG A 100 0.03 17.88 5.88
CA ARG A 100 -0.33 18.51 4.60
C ARG A 100 -1.80 18.88 4.46
N ASP A 101 -2.69 18.19 5.16
CA ASP A 101 -4.14 18.26 4.98
C ASP A 101 -4.84 18.59 6.28
N THR A 102 -5.65 19.66 6.29
CA THR A 102 -6.53 20.00 7.42
C THR A 102 -7.93 19.41 7.19
N PHE A 103 -8.41 18.58 8.12
CA PHE A 103 -9.66 17.85 7.99
C PHE A 103 -10.29 17.53 9.36
N GLN A 104 -11.53 17.04 9.32
CA GLN A 104 -12.32 16.60 10.47
C GLN A 104 -12.54 15.09 10.51
N ALA A 105 -12.37 14.41 9.36
CA ALA A 105 -12.27 12.96 9.29
C ALA A 105 -11.38 12.50 8.13
N ALA A 106 -10.65 11.42 8.36
CA ALA A 106 -9.89 10.71 7.34
C ALA A 106 -10.29 9.23 7.33
N LEU A 107 -10.56 8.70 6.14
CA LEU A 107 -10.80 7.28 5.91
C LEU A 107 -9.57 6.73 5.19
N ILE A 108 -8.95 5.72 5.75
CA ILE A 108 -7.84 5.00 5.16
C ILE A 108 -8.35 3.64 4.71
N ARG A 109 -8.19 3.32 3.42
CA ARG A 109 -8.53 2.02 2.85
C ARG A 109 -7.26 1.28 2.49
N PHE A 110 -7.07 0.10 3.07
CA PHE A 110 -5.90 -0.72 2.83
C PHE A 110 -6.13 -1.70 1.67
N TYR A 111 -5.16 -1.79 0.77
CA TYR A 111 -5.17 -2.72 -0.36
C TYR A 111 -3.85 -3.50 -0.39
N ASP A 112 -3.90 -4.79 -0.71
CA ASP A 112 -2.72 -5.65 -0.89
C ASP A 112 -2.10 -5.55 -2.30
N HIS A 113 -2.78 -4.87 -3.23
CA HIS A 113 -2.30 -4.72 -4.60
C HIS A 113 -2.89 -3.47 -5.28
N GLU A 114 -2.08 -2.76 -6.08
CA GLU A 114 -2.48 -1.54 -6.83
C GLU A 114 -3.76 -1.71 -7.66
N ALA A 115 -3.96 -2.92 -8.21
CA ALA A 115 -5.09 -3.24 -9.07
C ALA A 115 -6.43 -3.31 -8.29
N TYR A 116 -6.42 -3.27 -6.97
CA TYR A 116 -7.63 -3.29 -6.15
C TYR A 116 -8.08 -1.91 -5.69
N VAL A 117 -7.23 -0.89 -5.87
CA VAL A 117 -7.56 0.51 -5.54
C VAL A 117 -8.86 0.94 -6.25
N GLY A 118 -9.77 1.53 -5.49
CA GLY A 118 -11.09 1.95 -5.98
C GLY A 118 -12.10 0.82 -6.20
N THR A 119 -11.77 -0.42 -5.81
CA THR A 119 -12.73 -1.54 -5.79
C THR A 119 -13.32 -1.74 -4.40
N ALA A 120 -14.45 -2.44 -4.31
CA ALA A 120 -15.16 -2.72 -3.06
C ALA A 120 -14.52 -3.84 -2.21
N SER A 121 -13.22 -4.08 -2.33
CA SER A 121 -12.53 -5.18 -1.63
C SER A 121 -11.20 -4.74 -1.00
N PRO A 122 -11.20 -3.74 -0.09
CA PRO A 122 -10.02 -3.45 0.73
C PRO A 122 -9.76 -4.59 1.74
N LEU A 123 -8.51 -4.71 2.20
CA LEU A 123 -8.10 -5.55 3.32
C LEU A 123 -8.81 -5.13 4.62
N GLY A 124 -9.06 -3.83 4.75
CA GLY A 124 -9.72 -3.23 5.89
C GLY A 124 -9.74 -1.71 5.74
N GLU A 125 -10.46 -1.08 6.66
CA GLU A 125 -10.58 0.37 6.72
C GLU A 125 -10.21 0.88 8.12
N ALA A 126 -9.60 2.05 8.18
CA ALA A 126 -9.37 2.78 9.42
C ALA A 126 -9.95 4.19 9.28
N VAL A 127 -10.77 4.58 10.24
CA VAL A 127 -11.36 5.92 10.30
C VAL A 127 -10.68 6.70 11.40
N PHE A 128 -10.09 7.85 11.07
CA PHE A 128 -9.57 8.80 12.04
C PHE A 128 -10.52 9.99 12.12
N SER A 129 -11.27 10.08 13.21
CA SER A 129 -12.35 11.05 13.43
C SER A 129 -12.75 11.10 14.91
N PRO A 130 -13.67 11.99 15.33
CA PRO A 130 -14.20 11.97 16.68
C PRO A 130 -14.78 10.59 17.00
N GLU A 131 -14.32 10.01 18.11
CA GLU A 131 -14.67 8.65 18.55
C GLU A 131 -14.38 7.53 17.53
N GLY A 132 -13.63 7.81 16.46
CA GLY A 132 -13.38 6.86 15.38
C GLY A 132 -14.60 6.59 14.48
N ASP A 133 -15.61 7.47 14.53
CA ASP A 133 -16.82 7.37 13.71
C ASP A 133 -16.86 8.48 12.63
N TRP A 134 -16.92 8.06 11.37
CA TRP A 134 -16.94 8.95 10.20
C TRP A 134 -18.09 9.97 10.22
N SER A 135 -19.22 9.56 10.81
CA SER A 135 -20.43 10.37 10.87
C SER A 135 -20.32 11.55 11.84
N LEU A 136 -19.39 11.49 12.80
CA LEU A 136 -19.23 12.51 13.84
C LEU A 136 -18.22 13.62 13.47
N ALA A 137 -17.79 13.69 12.21
CA ALA A 137 -16.80 14.67 11.76
C ALA A 137 -17.23 16.13 12.01
N ASP A 138 -18.53 16.43 12.03
CA ASP A 138 -19.04 17.78 12.28
C ASP A 138 -18.94 18.25 13.75
N GLN A 139 -18.51 17.37 14.66
CA GLN A 139 -18.40 17.68 16.09
C GLN A 139 -17.12 18.42 16.48
N VAL A 140 -16.12 18.42 15.61
CA VAL A 140 -14.81 19.06 15.86
C VAL A 140 -14.47 20.04 14.76
N ASP A 141 -13.66 21.05 15.07
CA ASP A 141 -13.12 21.95 14.06
C ASP A 141 -12.06 21.24 13.21
N PRO A 142 -11.90 21.60 11.92
CA PRO A 142 -10.81 21.07 11.09
C PRO A 142 -9.45 21.26 11.74
N GLY A 143 -8.69 20.18 11.92
CA GLY A 143 -7.36 20.19 12.53
C GLY A 143 -7.31 19.98 14.04
N ALA A 144 -8.46 19.77 14.72
CA ALA A 144 -8.50 19.36 16.14
C ALA A 144 -8.21 17.86 16.30
N TYR A 145 -7.02 17.43 15.86
CA TYR A 145 -6.65 16.00 15.80
C TYR A 145 -6.53 15.36 17.19
N GLU A 146 -6.27 16.15 18.23
CA GLU A 146 -6.22 15.69 19.63
C GLU A 146 -7.57 15.19 20.15
N ASP A 147 -8.68 15.60 19.53
CA ASP A 147 -10.04 15.17 19.86
C ASP A 147 -10.50 13.99 18.98
N MET A 148 -9.62 13.49 18.11
CA MET A 148 -9.89 12.40 17.16
C MET A 148 -9.19 11.12 17.62
N THR A 149 -9.78 9.98 17.25
CA THR A 149 -9.23 8.65 17.51
C THR A 149 -9.49 7.73 16.32
N PHE A 150 -8.88 6.55 16.33
CA PHE A 150 -9.07 5.56 15.30
C PHE A 150 -10.27 4.63 15.60
N GLY A 151 -11.13 4.47 14.60
CA GLY A 151 -12.05 3.37 14.47
C GLY A 151 -11.51 2.38 13.43
N TRP A 152 -11.05 1.22 13.87
CA TRP A 152 -10.50 0.18 12.99
C TRP A 152 -11.56 -0.85 12.60
N GLN A 153 -11.67 -1.10 11.29
CA GLN A 153 -12.43 -2.19 10.69
C GLN A 153 -11.47 -3.05 9.84
N LEU A 154 -10.54 -3.70 10.54
CA LEU A 154 -9.47 -4.50 9.94
C LEU A 154 -9.82 -5.99 9.98
N LYS A 155 -9.31 -6.75 9.02
CA LYS A 155 -9.52 -8.20 8.92
C LYS A 155 -8.18 -8.92 8.87
N GLU A 156 -8.10 -10.02 9.58
CA GLU A 156 -7.00 -10.98 9.44
C GLU A 156 -7.18 -11.78 8.15
N LYS A 157 -6.09 -12.12 7.47
CA LYS A 157 -6.15 -12.71 6.12
C LYS A 157 -5.27 -13.97 6.01
N GLU A 158 -5.76 -14.98 5.30
CA GLU A 158 -5.04 -16.24 5.03
C GLU A 158 -4.17 -16.18 3.76
N TRP A 159 -3.01 -15.51 3.85
CA TRP A 159 -2.16 -15.11 2.71
C TRP A 159 -1.84 -16.19 1.66
N ASP A 160 -1.89 -17.48 2.02
CA ASP A 160 -1.71 -18.60 1.09
C ASP A 160 -2.76 -18.66 -0.05
N THR A 161 -3.91 -17.98 0.13
CA THR A 161 -5.01 -17.98 -0.83
C THR A 161 -5.08 -16.72 -1.70
N GLN A 162 -4.15 -15.79 -1.51
CA GLN A 162 -4.06 -14.54 -2.26
C GLN A 162 -3.86 -14.78 -3.77
N LEU A 163 -4.42 -13.89 -4.61
CA LEU A 163 -4.10 -13.86 -6.03
C LEU A 163 -2.63 -13.48 -6.24
N SER A 164 -1.99 -14.10 -7.24
CA SER A 164 -0.72 -13.60 -7.77
C SER A 164 -0.92 -12.30 -8.56
N ASP A 165 0.13 -11.50 -8.77
CA ASP A 165 0.07 -10.24 -9.54
C ASP A 165 -0.61 -10.40 -10.91
N LYS A 166 -0.33 -11.50 -11.62
CA LYS A 166 -0.93 -11.77 -12.93
C LYS A 166 -2.43 -12.02 -12.81
N GLU A 167 -2.83 -12.81 -11.81
CA GLU A 167 -4.23 -13.09 -11.53
C GLU A 167 -4.95 -11.81 -11.08
N ALA A 168 -4.34 -10.98 -10.23
CA ALA A 168 -4.89 -9.70 -9.77
C ALA A 168 -5.18 -8.76 -10.95
N ARG A 169 -4.28 -8.68 -11.94
CA ARG A 169 -4.49 -7.87 -13.16
C ARG A 169 -5.62 -8.42 -14.04
N VAL A 170 -5.76 -9.75 -14.15
CA VAL A 170 -6.88 -10.39 -14.87
C VAL A 170 -8.20 -10.12 -14.15
N TRP A 171 -8.22 -10.30 -12.83
CA TRP A 171 -9.38 -9.99 -12.00
C TRP A 171 -9.79 -8.54 -12.13
N HIS A 172 -8.86 -7.59 -12.01
CA HIS A 172 -9.17 -6.16 -12.13
C HIS A 172 -9.76 -5.83 -13.50
N ALA A 173 -9.20 -6.38 -14.58
CA ALA A 173 -9.73 -6.19 -15.92
C ALA A 173 -11.15 -6.76 -16.06
N TRP A 174 -11.43 -7.91 -15.43
CA TRP A 174 -12.76 -8.50 -15.38
C TRP A 174 -13.72 -7.62 -14.59
N ASN A 175 -13.35 -7.23 -13.37
CA ASN A 175 -14.17 -6.43 -12.46
C ASN A 175 -14.55 -5.10 -13.07
N ARG A 176 -13.60 -4.41 -13.71
CA ARG A 176 -13.85 -3.12 -14.37
C ARG A 176 -14.89 -3.22 -15.49
N VAL A 177 -14.89 -4.30 -16.28
CA VAL A 177 -15.88 -4.49 -17.35
C VAL A 177 -17.24 -4.82 -16.72
N TYR A 178 -17.26 -5.72 -15.74
CA TYR A 178 -18.47 -6.10 -15.04
C TYR A 178 -19.18 -4.90 -14.37
N GLU A 179 -18.43 -4.07 -13.63
CA GLU A 179 -18.92 -2.87 -12.96
C GLU A 179 -19.33 -1.75 -13.93
N ALA A 180 -18.74 -1.70 -15.13
CA ALA A 180 -19.11 -0.70 -16.14
C ALA A 180 -20.42 -1.07 -16.87
N GLU A 181 -20.73 -2.36 -16.97
CA GLU A 181 -21.88 -2.84 -17.75
C GLU A 181 -23.19 -2.81 -16.95
N GLN A 182 -23.13 -2.91 -15.60
CA GLN A 182 -24.26 -2.70 -14.65
C GLN A 182 -25.63 -3.10 -15.22
N SER A 183 -25.75 -4.37 -15.62
CA SER A 183 -26.91 -4.88 -16.34
C SER A 183 -27.57 -6.02 -15.55
N ASP A 184 -28.91 -6.08 -15.59
CA ASP A 184 -29.71 -7.19 -15.06
C ASP A 184 -29.63 -8.47 -15.93
N ASP A 185 -28.75 -8.50 -16.93
CA ASP A 185 -28.53 -9.65 -17.79
C ASP A 185 -27.97 -10.83 -16.98
N PRO A 186 -28.70 -11.96 -16.88
CA PRO A 186 -28.24 -13.13 -16.13
C PRO A 186 -26.95 -13.74 -16.68
N ASP A 187 -26.63 -13.50 -17.96
CA ASP A 187 -25.44 -14.02 -18.63
C ASP A 187 -24.25 -13.05 -18.62
N LEU A 188 -24.38 -11.87 -17.98
CA LEU A 188 -23.35 -10.84 -17.96
C LEU A 188 -21.99 -11.41 -17.52
N LYS A 189 -21.97 -12.17 -16.42
CA LYS A 189 -20.74 -12.79 -15.91
C LYS A 189 -20.07 -13.69 -16.94
N ALA A 190 -20.84 -14.48 -17.69
CA ALA A 190 -20.30 -15.35 -18.73
C ALA A 190 -19.76 -14.55 -19.92
N LYS A 191 -20.46 -13.49 -20.33
CA LYS A 191 -20.04 -12.59 -21.42
C LYS A 191 -18.73 -11.86 -21.08
N VAL A 192 -18.63 -11.28 -19.88
CA VAL A 192 -17.41 -10.63 -19.40
C VAL A 192 -16.27 -11.65 -19.33
N THR A 193 -16.52 -12.84 -18.77
CA THR A 193 -15.52 -13.92 -18.70
C THR A 193 -14.98 -14.30 -20.06
N ARG A 194 -15.83 -14.48 -21.08
CA ARG A 194 -15.41 -14.78 -22.46
C ARG A 194 -14.62 -13.64 -23.10
N THR A 195 -14.96 -12.40 -22.80
CA THR A 195 -14.25 -11.22 -23.29
C THR A 195 -12.83 -11.16 -22.72
N ILE A 196 -12.70 -11.36 -21.41
CA ILE A 196 -11.40 -11.39 -20.72
C ILE A 196 -10.58 -12.60 -21.13
N SER A 197 -11.21 -13.78 -21.26
CA SER A 197 -10.52 -14.99 -21.71
C SER A 197 -9.89 -14.80 -23.10
N THR A 198 -10.62 -14.17 -24.02
CA THR A 198 -10.11 -13.85 -25.37
C THR A 198 -8.99 -12.81 -25.31
N LYS A 199 -9.11 -11.80 -24.44
CA LYS A 199 -8.11 -10.73 -24.31
C LYS A 199 -6.77 -11.22 -23.76
N TYR A 200 -6.80 -12.16 -22.82
CA TYR A 200 -5.59 -12.66 -22.15
C TYR A 200 -5.13 -14.03 -22.66
N ASP A 201 -5.79 -14.58 -23.69
CA ASP A 201 -5.55 -15.92 -24.23
C ASP A 201 -5.58 -17.01 -23.13
N LEU A 202 -6.61 -16.94 -22.29
CA LEU A 202 -6.84 -17.86 -21.18
C LEU A 202 -8.07 -18.74 -21.45
N ASN A 203 -8.09 -19.93 -20.85
CA ASN A 203 -9.33 -20.71 -20.77
C ASN A 203 -10.35 -19.93 -19.91
N PRO A 204 -11.62 -19.77 -20.36
CA PRO A 204 -12.69 -19.20 -19.53
C PRO A 204 -12.77 -19.77 -18.12
N GLU A 205 -12.52 -21.06 -17.93
CA GLU A 205 -12.52 -21.72 -16.61
C GLU A 205 -11.44 -21.14 -15.68
N THR A 206 -10.27 -20.82 -16.21
CA THR A 206 -9.18 -20.18 -15.45
C THR A 206 -9.57 -18.78 -15.00
N VAL A 207 -10.21 -18.00 -15.87
CA VAL A 207 -10.72 -16.66 -15.51
C VAL A 207 -11.77 -16.77 -14.41
N GLN A 208 -12.68 -17.74 -14.52
CA GLN A 208 -13.69 -18.00 -13.48
C GLN A 208 -13.04 -18.40 -12.14
N GLN A 209 -12.01 -19.24 -12.16
CA GLN A 209 -11.27 -19.63 -10.95
C GLN A 209 -10.59 -18.42 -10.29
N ILE A 210 -9.98 -17.52 -11.07
CA ILE A 210 -9.38 -16.28 -10.55
C ILE A 210 -10.44 -15.43 -9.84
N VAL A 211 -11.62 -15.25 -10.47
CA VAL A 211 -12.72 -14.48 -9.87
C VAL A 211 -13.24 -15.12 -8.58
N LEU A 212 -13.41 -16.45 -8.58
CA LEU A 212 -13.83 -17.18 -7.39
C LEU A 212 -12.80 -17.08 -6.26
N LYS A 213 -11.51 -17.23 -6.59
CA LYS A 213 -10.41 -17.11 -5.63
C LYS A 213 -10.40 -15.74 -4.96
N GLN A 214 -10.55 -14.65 -5.73
CA GLN A 214 -10.64 -13.31 -5.14
C GLN A 214 -11.90 -13.11 -4.30
N ASN A 215 -13.06 -13.63 -4.72
CA ASN A 215 -14.29 -13.50 -3.93
C ASN A 215 -14.19 -14.21 -2.58
N VAL A 216 -13.55 -15.38 -2.55
CA VAL A 216 -13.27 -16.10 -1.30
C VAL A 216 -12.26 -15.30 -0.46
N TRP A 217 -11.16 -14.86 -1.07
CA TRP A 217 -10.13 -14.05 -0.41
C TRP A 217 -10.69 -12.77 0.24
N ALA A 218 -11.58 -12.07 -0.44
CA ALA A 218 -12.20 -10.84 0.06
C ALA A 218 -13.22 -11.10 1.17
N ALA A 219 -13.87 -12.27 1.17
CA ALA A 219 -14.91 -12.64 2.13
C ALA A 219 -14.38 -13.15 3.47
N LEU A 220 -13.20 -13.79 3.47
CA LEU A 220 -12.45 -14.16 4.68
C LEU A 220 -11.96 -12.89 5.40
#